data_AF-A0A5B7HER7-F1
#
_entry.id   AF-A0A5B7HER7-F1
#
_cell.length_a   1.000
_cell.length_b   1.000
_cell.length_c   1.000
_cell.angle_alpha   90.00
_cell.angle_beta   90.00
_cell.angle_gamma   90.00
#
_symmetry.space_group_name_H-M   'P 1'
#
loop_
_entity.id
_entity.type
_entity.pdbx_description
1 polymer ?
#
loop_
_entity_poly.entity_id
_entity_poly.type
_entity_poly.pdbx_seq_one_letter_code
_entity_poly.pdbx_strand_id
1 'polypeptide(L)'
;MVPHTTRYRTVPVVVAVSSNDAGLTARKFEHVKVLRVGVSTPNAVKWTRILKLVRTKYVLVGRHIISFSPFSDLQRLIRVFRMTPYVVFVSAATRSEQGNWKVACYQSRLELFGLTLKEGYASSVFECMYCDAVGGPFLTTLATLKETPLDTRLPDEVFFSDWFMRVHAGGKMGVLCPDVLFFTSESHNNPWKKSDPWATIAIKWGLTDIHLPDHMEHHFSCLAARIDCASLKRHHLAAPSCCLAQLGSLLNDMILALESVHIKVHLTNVTVVDGIKGGLQPWVDDVHLAVTNTTDDLTLLLTLLKSRGFTVNYDKVSSKYHVQAFSHNVVIHPCSVDLESDLPPTLKGVATRLTIGSTTFPAPPNPGLYARGLLGPGSLLHRPLGEDWPQCHVPGHHACLNHLPVDGTVIRQKIRSL
;
A
#
# COMPACT_ATOMS: atom_id res chain seq x y z
N MET A 1 -34.81 37.28 -11.53
CA MET A 1 -33.72 36.53 -10.86
C MET A 1 -33.73 36.92 -9.39
N VAL A 2 -34.04 35.99 -8.49
CA VAL A 2 -34.06 36.25 -7.04
C VAL A 2 -32.62 36.15 -6.52
N PRO A 3 -32.15 37.02 -5.62
CA PRO A 3 -30.81 36.90 -5.04
C PRO A 3 -30.74 35.63 -4.19
N HIS A 4 -30.06 34.60 -4.70
CA HIS A 4 -30.05 33.24 -4.15
C HIS A 4 -29.15 33.05 -2.90
N THR A 5 -28.81 34.11 -2.16
CA THR A 5 -28.04 34.02 -0.90
C THR A 5 -28.87 33.50 0.29
N THR A 6 -30.06 32.93 0.05
CA THR A 6 -31.05 32.59 1.08
C THR A 6 -31.37 31.09 1.21
N ARG A 7 -30.91 30.23 0.27
CA ARG A 7 -31.45 28.85 0.11
C ARG A 7 -31.27 27.94 1.33
N TYR A 8 -30.28 28.20 2.18
CA TYR A 8 -29.94 27.37 3.35
C TYR A 8 -29.78 28.16 4.65
N ARG A 9 -30.46 29.32 4.79
CA ARG A 9 -30.31 30.19 5.97
C ARG A 9 -30.59 29.49 7.30
N THR A 10 -31.52 28.53 7.31
CA THR A 10 -31.95 27.81 8.51
C THR A 10 -31.14 26.55 8.80
N VAL A 11 -30.18 26.19 7.94
CA VAL A 11 -29.35 24.99 8.16
C VAL A 11 -28.45 25.23 9.36
N PRO A 12 -28.52 24.40 10.41
CA PRO A 12 -27.64 24.54 11.56
C PRO A 12 -26.18 24.30 11.16
N VAL A 13 -25.31 25.23 11.52
CA VAL A 13 -23.86 25.13 11.29
C VAL A 13 -23.17 24.99 12.64
N VAL A 14 -22.23 24.05 12.74
CA VAL A 14 -21.38 23.92 13.92
C VAL A 14 -19.94 24.14 13.49
N VAL A 15 -19.27 25.11 14.11
CA VAL A 15 -17.87 25.45 13.81
C VAL A 15 -17.02 25.34 15.07
N ALA A 16 -15.81 24.77 14.93
CA ALA A 16 -14.79 24.88 15.96
C ALA A 16 -13.87 26.06 15.66
N VAL A 17 -13.67 26.93 16.65
CA VAL A 17 -12.83 28.12 16.52
C VAL A 17 -11.82 28.20 17.65
N SER A 18 -10.59 28.59 17.31
CA SER A 18 -9.52 28.86 18.27
C SER A 18 -9.40 30.35 18.62
N SER A 19 -9.68 31.25 17.67
CA SER A 19 -9.59 32.70 17.88
C SER A 19 -10.84 33.29 18.55
N ASN A 20 -10.60 34.22 19.51
CA ASN A 20 -11.63 35.01 20.18
C ASN A 20 -12.52 35.79 19.21
N ASP A 21 -11.93 36.50 18.28
CA ASP A 21 -12.67 37.35 17.34
C ASP A 21 -13.47 36.52 16.33
N ALA A 22 -12.90 35.42 15.85
CA ALA A 22 -13.59 34.49 14.96
C ALA A 22 -14.83 33.90 15.65
N GLY A 23 -14.72 33.53 16.93
CA GLY A 23 -15.84 33.00 17.69
C GLY A 23 -16.92 34.04 18.01
N LEU A 24 -16.55 35.31 18.21
CA LEU A 24 -17.52 36.40 18.37
C LEU A 24 -18.25 36.68 17.06
N THR A 25 -17.54 36.67 15.94
CA THR A 25 -18.11 36.88 14.61
C THR A 25 -19.11 35.78 14.25
N ALA A 26 -18.73 34.52 14.45
CA ALA A 26 -19.60 33.39 14.16
C ALA A 26 -20.89 33.36 15.00
N ARG A 27 -20.84 33.86 16.25
CA ARG A 27 -22.02 33.94 17.14
C ARG A 27 -23.07 34.97 16.70
N LYS A 28 -22.74 35.87 15.77
CA LYS A 28 -23.71 36.84 15.23
C LYS A 28 -24.77 36.17 14.34
N PHE A 29 -24.55 34.93 13.93
CA PHE A 29 -25.47 34.18 13.08
C PHE A 29 -26.32 33.22 13.91
N GLU A 30 -27.65 33.36 13.83
CA GLU A 30 -28.64 32.66 14.67
C GLU A 30 -28.50 31.13 14.65
N HIS A 31 -28.19 30.55 13.49
CA HIS A 31 -28.09 29.10 13.29
C HIS A 31 -26.65 28.58 13.38
N VAL A 32 -25.71 29.37 13.89
CA VAL A 32 -24.30 28.97 14.03
C VAL A 32 -23.97 28.68 15.49
N LYS A 33 -23.63 27.42 15.78
CA LYS A 33 -23.11 27.01 17.08
C LYS A 33 -21.58 27.01 17.05
N VAL A 34 -20.99 27.74 18.00
CA VAL A 34 -19.54 27.88 18.13
C VAL A 34 -19.00 26.99 19.24
N LEU A 35 -18.10 26.08 18.89
CA LEU A 35 -17.30 25.30 19.82
C LEU A 35 -15.91 25.94 19.96
N ARG A 36 -15.53 26.32 21.18
CA ARG A 36 -14.17 26.80 21.47
C ARG A 36 -13.19 25.65 21.60
N VAL A 37 -12.04 25.76 20.95
CA VAL A 37 -10.97 24.76 21.00
C VAL A 37 -9.61 25.44 21.12
N GLY A 38 -8.62 24.76 21.71
CA GLY A 38 -7.25 25.28 21.76
C GLY A 38 -6.61 25.28 20.37
N VAL A 39 -5.68 26.22 20.12
CA VAL A 39 -4.95 26.34 18.84
C VAL A 39 -4.24 25.02 18.48
N SER A 40 -3.63 24.36 19.47
CA SER A 40 -2.91 23.09 19.32
C SER A 40 -3.80 21.84 19.30
N THR A 41 -5.13 21.99 19.36
CA THR A 41 -6.03 20.82 19.32
C THR A 41 -5.98 20.18 17.93
N PRO A 42 -5.72 18.87 17.78
CA PRO A 42 -5.75 18.20 16.47
C PRO A 42 -7.12 18.29 15.80
N ASN A 43 -7.17 18.41 14.47
CA ASN A 43 -8.42 18.55 13.72
C ASN A 43 -9.33 17.34 13.88
N ALA A 44 -8.80 16.11 13.91
CA ALA A 44 -9.62 14.93 14.17
C ALA A 44 -10.36 15.03 15.53
N VAL A 45 -9.70 15.56 16.56
CA VAL A 45 -10.33 15.83 17.87
C VAL A 45 -11.37 16.94 17.76
N LYS A 46 -11.08 18.04 17.04
CA LYS A 46 -12.04 19.12 16.79
C LYS A 46 -13.31 18.58 16.13
N TRP A 47 -13.18 17.81 15.05
CA TRP A 47 -14.30 17.19 14.35
C TRP A 47 -15.10 16.26 15.25
N THR A 48 -14.45 15.37 16.00
CA THR A 48 -15.15 14.49 16.94
C THR A 48 -15.95 15.27 18.00
N ARG A 49 -15.44 16.41 18.48
CA ARG A 49 -16.19 17.28 19.40
C ARG A 49 -17.35 18.01 18.71
N ILE A 50 -17.15 18.50 17.48
CA ILE A 50 -18.22 19.11 16.66
C ILE A 50 -19.38 18.11 16.50
N LEU A 51 -19.07 16.86 16.13
CA LEU A 51 -20.07 15.83 15.85
C LEU A 51 -20.97 15.50 17.06
N LYS A 52 -20.48 15.70 18.29
CA LYS A 52 -21.32 15.54 19.51
C LYS A 52 -22.42 16.60 19.62
N LEU A 53 -22.28 17.74 18.94
CA LEU A 53 -23.25 18.83 18.94
C LEU A 53 -24.28 18.71 17.81
N VAL A 54 -24.01 17.87 16.81
CA VAL A 54 -24.87 17.66 15.65
C VAL A 54 -26.05 16.78 16.03
N ARG A 55 -27.27 17.21 15.67
CA ARG A 55 -28.52 16.49 15.94
C ARG A 55 -29.28 16.09 14.68
N THR A 56 -28.86 16.57 13.52
CA THR A 56 -29.49 16.27 12.23
C THR A 56 -29.09 14.89 11.72
N LYS A 57 -29.97 14.24 10.96
CA LYS A 57 -29.70 12.95 10.32
C LYS A 57 -28.55 13.05 9.31
N TYR A 58 -28.64 14.05 8.42
CA TYR A 58 -27.62 14.33 7.41
C TYR A 58 -26.63 15.37 7.92
N VAL A 59 -25.37 15.18 7.58
CA VAL A 59 -24.25 16.02 8.00
C VAL A 59 -23.42 16.34 6.77
N LEU A 60 -23.29 17.62 6.44
CA LEU A 60 -22.33 18.09 5.45
C LEU A 60 -21.01 18.37 6.16
N VAL A 61 -19.98 17.59 5.83
CA VAL A 61 -18.61 17.82 6.27
C VAL A 61 -18.00 18.88 5.35
N GLY A 62 -18.12 20.15 5.75
CA GLY A 62 -17.76 21.32 4.96
C GLY A 62 -16.27 21.68 4.91
N ARG A 63 -15.40 20.71 4.58
CA ARG A 63 -13.94 20.96 4.49
C ARG A 63 -13.63 22.06 3.49
N HIS A 64 -12.94 23.11 3.96
CA HIS A 64 -12.49 24.24 3.13
C HIS A 64 -13.61 25.00 2.39
N ILE A 65 -14.90 24.80 2.70
CA ILE A 65 -15.98 25.58 2.08
C ILE A 65 -15.83 27.04 2.49
N ILE A 66 -15.81 27.93 1.51
CA ILE A 66 -15.79 29.38 1.72
C ILE A 66 -17.13 30.04 1.36
N SER A 67 -17.90 29.44 0.45
CA SER A 67 -19.16 30.01 0.01
C SER A 67 -20.12 28.97 -0.55
N PHE A 68 -21.42 29.25 -0.39
CA PHE A 68 -22.51 28.55 -1.07
C PHE A 68 -23.01 29.40 -2.22
N SER A 69 -23.40 28.73 -3.31
CA SER A 69 -23.94 29.37 -4.51
C SER A 69 -25.23 28.66 -4.96
N PRO A 70 -25.91 29.16 -6.01
CA PRO A 70 -27.00 28.42 -6.66
C PRO A 70 -26.62 26.99 -7.09
N PHE A 71 -25.33 26.74 -7.35
CA PHE A 71 -24.80 25.44 -7.75
C PHE A 71 -24.54 24.49 -6.56
N SER A 72 -24.65 24.97 -5.31
CA SER A 72 -24.43 24.17 -4.10
C SER A 72 -25.74 23.47 -3.68
N ASP A 73 -26.27 22.58 -4.52
CA ASP A 73 -27.56 21.93 -4.31
C ASP A 73 -27.50 20.77 -3.29
N LEU A 74 -27.73 21.07 -2.00
CA LEU A 74 -27.78 20.08 -0.93
C LEU A 74 -28.98 19.12 -1.07
N GLN A 75 -30.09 19.56 -1.66
CA GLN A 75 -31.26 18.71 -1.86
C GLN A 75 -30.94 17.62 -2.90
N ARG A 76 -30.21 17.96 -3.96
CA ARG A 76 -29.66 17.00 -4.92
C ARG A 76 -28.79 15.96 -4.23
N LEU A 77 -27.83 16.37 -3.39
CA LEU A 77 -26.96 15.44 -2.66
C LEU A 77 -27.77 14.51 -1.73
N ILE A 78 -28.75 15.04 -0.98
CA ILE A 78 -29.63 14.25 -0.11
C ILE A 78 -30.48 13.26 -0.93
N ARG A 79 -31.00 13.68 -2.09
CA ARG A 79 -31.79 12.82 -2.97
C ARG A 79 -30.96 11.65 -3.48
N VAL A 80 -29.76 11.92 -4.01
CA VAL A 80 -28.83 10.87 -4.48
C VAL A 80 -28.46 9.92 -3.35
N PHE A 81 -28.15 10.45 -2.16
CA PHE A 81 -27.85 9.64 -0.98
C PHE A 81 -29.00 8.67 -0.66
N ARG A 82 -30.25 9.13 -0.72
CA ARG A 82 -31.43 8.30 -0.40
C ARG A 82 -31.77 7.27 -1.47
N MET A 83 -31.51 7.60 -2.73
CA MET A 83 -31.89 6.78 -3.88
C MET A 83 -30.84 5.73 -4.26
N THR A 84 -29.64 5.82 -3.69
CA THR A 84 -28.52 4.93 -4.05
C THR A 84 -28.21 4.00 -2.88
N PRO A 85 -28.67 2.73 -2.92
CA PRO A 85 -28.31 1.73 -1.91
C PRO A 85 -26.79 1.59 -1.79
N TYR A 86 -26.29 1.22 -0.61
CA TYR A 86 -24.87 0.99 -0.30
C TYR A 86 -23.94 2.22 -0.34
N VAL A 87 -24.44 3.37 -0.78
CA VAL A 87 -23.73 4.66 -0.68
C VAL A 87 -23.85 5.22 0.73
N VAL A 88 -22.71 5.60 1.32
CA VAL A 88 -22.65 6.16 2.68
C VAL A 88 -22.07 7.57 2.75
N PHE A 89 -21.65 8.13 1.62
CA PHE A 89 -21.38 9.55 1.47
C PHE A 89 -21.63 10.02 0.03
N VAL A 90 -22.01 11.29 -0.13
CA VAL A 90 -22.19 11.95 -1.43
C VAL A 90 -21.41 13.25 -1.44
N SER A 91 -20.53 13.44 -2.41
CA SER A 91 -19.71 14.63 -2.59
C SER A 91 -20.12 15.40 -3.85
N ALA A 92 -19.44 16.50 -4.09
CA ALA A 92 -19.68 17.43 -5.18
C ALA A 92 -18.35 17.88 -5.78
N ALA A 93 -18.39 18.43 -6.99
CA ALA A 93 -17.22 19.11 -7.55
C ALA A 93 -16.84 20.32 -6.69
N THR A 94 -15.57 20.73 -6.79
CA THR A 94 -15.08 21.94 -6.14
C THR A 94 -14.51 22.92 -7.15
N ARG A 95 -14.65 24.21 -6.85
CA ARG A 95 -13.94 25.28 -7.56
C ARG A 95 -13.18 26.14 -6.56
N SER A 96 -11.88 26.33 -6.79
CA SER A 96 -11.05 27.20 -5.96
C SER A 96 -11.34 28.69 -6.22
N GLU A 97 -10.80 29.55 -5.35
CA GLU A 97 -10.83 31.01 -5.52
C GLU A 97 -10.10 31.44 -6.80
N GLN A 98 -9.07 30.70 -7.19
CA GLN A 98 -8.28 30.87 -8.41
C GLN A 98 -9.01 30.36 -9.67
N GLY A 99 -10.14 29.67 -9.50
CA GLY A 99 -10.95 29.15 -10.59
C GLY A 99 -10.62 27.74 -11.05
N ASN A 100 -9.75 27.03 -10.34
CA ASN A 100 -9.47 25.63 -10.61
C ASN A 100 -10.69 24.78 -10.24
N TRP A 101 -11.31 24.17 -11.24
CA TRP A 101 -12.42 23.22 -11.05
C TRP A 101 -11.88 21.79 -10.99
N LYS A 102 -12.36 20.99 -10.03
CA LYS A 102 -11.86 19.62 -9.81
C LYS A 102 -12.98 18.65 -9.44
N VAL A 103 -12.81 17.41 -9.89
CA VAL A 103 -13.61 16.24 -9.49
C VAL A 103 -12.69 15.30 -8.73
N ALA A 104 -12.51 15.61 -7.44
CA ALA A 104 -11.63 14.86 -6.55
C ALA A 104 -12.27 13.54 -6.08
N CYS A 105 -12.63 12.67 -7.05
CA CYS A 105 -13.13 11.31 -6.86
C CYS A 105 -11.97 10.32 -6.99
N TYR A 106 -11.78 9.45 -6.00
CA TYR A 106 -10.67 8.53 -5.97
C TYR A 106 -11.13 7.08 -5.82
N GLN A 107 -10.44 6.19 -6.54
CA GLN A 107 -10.49 4.76 -6.35
C GLN A 107 -9.33 4.33 -5.44
N SER A 108 -9.63 3.51 -4.45
CA SER A 108 -8.66 2.99 -3.51
C SER A 108 -8.42 1.51 -3.77
N ARG A 109 -7.16 1.09 -3.76
CA ARG A 109 -6.79 -0.32 -3.80
C ARG A 109 -5.80 -0.60 -2.70
N LEU A 110 -6.15 -1.54 -1.83
CA LEU A 110 -5.29 -2.04 -0.77
C LEU A 110 -4.90 -3.46 -1.12
N GLU A 111 -3.65 -3.67 -1.50
CA GLU A 111 -3.14 -4.97 -1.92
C GLU A 111 -1.64 -5.08 -1.61
N LEU A 112 -1.19 -6.25 -1.16
CA LEU A 112 0.24 -6.54 -1.00
C LEU A 112 1.01 -5.43 -0.24
N PHE A 113 0.51 -4.97 0.91
CA PHE A 113 1.11 -3.89 1.71
C PHE A 113 1.24 -2.54 0.96
N GLY A 114 0.53 -2.41 -0.16
CA GLY A 114 0.41 -1.21 -0.96
C GLY A 114 -0.96 -0.58 -0.83
N LEU A 115 -1.02 0.74 -0.64
CA LEU A 115 -2.20 1.54 -0.87
C LEU A 115 -2.03 2.32 -2.17
N THR A 116 -2.98 2.20 -3.08
CA THR A 116 -3.08 3.07 -4.24
C THR A 116 -4.35 3.91 -4.15
N LEU A 117 -4.22 5.23 -4.18
CA LEU A 117 -5.32 6.17 -4.39
C LEU A 117 -5.16 6.80 -5.78
N LYS A 118 -6.04 6.41 -6.70
CA LYS A 118 -6.01 6.89 -8.09
C LYS A 118 -7.23 7.77 -8.34
N GLU A 119 -7.03 8.92 -8.98
CA GLU A 119 -8.13 9.77 -9.43
C GLU A 119 -8.93 9.08 -10.54
N GLY A 120 -10.26 9.15 -10.45
CA GLY A 120 -11.18 8.54 -11.39
C GLY A 120 -12.27 7.71 -10.73
N TYR A 121 -13.05 7.03 -11.57
CA TYR A 121 -14.17 6.18 -11.18
C TYR A 121 -14.34 5.03 -12.19
N ALA A 122 -14.90 3.90 -11.73
CA ALA A 122 -15.19 2.74 -12.59
C ALA A 122 -16.61 2.76 -13.17
N SER A 123 -17.57 3.34 -12.45
CA SER A 123 -18.99 3.35 -12.82
C SER A 123 -19.69 4.60 -12.27
N SER A 124 -20.91 4.86 -12.76
CA SER A 124 -21.69 6.05 -12.39
C SER A 124 -23.17 5.72 -12.17
N VAL A 125 -23.88 6.59 -11.45
CA VAL A 125 -25.31 6.49 -11.16
C VAL A 125 -25.90 7.89 -10.94
N PHE A 126 -27.08 8.17 -11.49
CA PHE A 126 -27.73 9.49 -11.37
C PHE A 126 -26.78 10.66 -11.65
N GLU A 127 -26.02 10.59 -12.74
CA GLU A 127 -25.01 11.58 -13.14
C GLU A 127 -23.84 11.75 -12.13
N CYS A 128 -23.74 10.91 -11.10
CA CYS A 128 -22.68 10.92 -10.10
C CYS A 128 -21.72 9.74 -10.29
N MET A 129 -20.46 9.94 -9.94
CA MET A 129 -19.37 8.97 -10.09
C MET A 129 -19.21 8.16 -8.80
N TYR A 130 -19.06 6.83 -8.86
CA TYR A 130 -18.72 6.04 -7.67
C TYR A 130 -17.27 6.27 -7.24
N CYS A 131 -17.07 6.53 -5.94
CA CYS A 131 -15.78 6.85 -5.36
C CYS A 131 -15.56 6.09 -4.05
N ASP A 132 -14.33 5.65 -3.81
CA ASP A 132 -13.92 5.07 -2.53
C ASP A 132 -13.52 6.17 -1.53
N ALA A 133 -12.95 7.26 -2.04
CA ALA A 133 -12.62 8.45 -1.27
C ALA A 133 -12.89 9.73 -2.08
N VAL A 134 -13.05 10.85 -1.37
CA VAL A 134 -13.22 12.18 -1.99
C VAL A 134 -12.34 13.25 -1.35
N GLY A 135 -11.85 14.18 -2.17
CA GLY A 135 -10.99 15.28 -1.70
C GLY A 135 -11.76 16.50 -1.19
N GLY A 136 -13.01 16.67 -1.65
CA GLY A 136 -13.85 17.83 -1.35
C GLY A 136 -14.77 17.65 -0.13
N PRO A 137 -15.68 18.62 0.08
CA PRO A 137 -16.77 18.48 1.03
C PRO A 137 -17.67 17.29 0.68
N PHE A 138 -18.24 16.65 1.69
CA PHE A 138 -19.12 15.52 1.47
C PHE A 138 -20.27 15.48 2.48
N LEU A 139 -21.42 15.05 2.01
CA LEU A 139 -22.62 14.76 2.79
C LEU A 139 -22.58 13.30 3.23
N THR A 140 -22.81 13.04 4.52
CA THR A 140 -22.99 11.68 5.06
C THR A 140 -24.07 11.71 6.14
N THR A 141 -24.24 10.61 6.89
CA THR A 141 -25.16 10.57 8.03
C THR A 141 -24.41 10.58 9.35
N LEU A 142 -25.07 11.09 10.38
CA LEU A 142 -24.55 11.00 11.75
C LEU A 142 -24.41 9.54 12.21
N ALA A 143 -25.23 8.62 11.68
CA ALA A 143 -25.11 7.19 11.95
C ALA A 143 -23.81 6.61 11.37
N THR A 144 -23.50 6.91 10.10
CA THR A 144 -22.25 6.48 9.44
C THR A 144 -21.02 7.00 10.19
N LEU A 145 -21.03 8.27 10.62
CA LEU A 145 -19.92 8.85 11.39
C LEU A 145 -19.77 8.27 12.80
N LYS A 146 -20.83 7.69 13.38
CA LYS A 146 -20.78 6.97 14.66
C LYS A 146 -20.29 5.54 14.48
N GLU A 147 -20.73 4.88 13.42
CA GLU A 147 -20.31 3.52 13.05
C GLU A 147 -18.83 3.49 12.69
N THR A 148 -18.36 4.49 11.95
CA THR A 148 -16.95 4.65 11.57
C THR A 148 -16.45 5.98 12.13
N PRO A 149 -16.01 6.04 13.41
CA PRO A 149 -15.55 7.28 14.03
C PRO A 149 -14.22 7.75 13.43
N LEU A 150 -13.92 9.05 13.52
CA LEU A 150 -12.61 9.58 13.12
C LEU A 150 -11.52 9.14 14.10
N ASP A 151 -10.36 8.70 13.59
CA ASP A 151 -9.25 8.32 14.45
C ASP A 151 -8.50 9.58 14.92
N THR A 152 -8.66 9.92 16.20
CA THR A 152 -8.11 11.14 16.78
C THR A 152 -6.59 11.10 17.00
N ARG A 153 -5.95 9.97 16.73
CA ARG A 153 -4.49 9.81 16.85
C ARG A 153 -3.77 10.15 15.54
N LEU A 154 -4.50 10.28 14.43
CA LEU A 154 -3.93 10.55 13.13
C LEU A 154 -3.71 12.06 12.90
N PRO A 155 -2.68 12.43 12.12
CA PRO A 155 -2.43 13.81 11.70
C PRO A 155 -3.59 14.39 10.89
N ASP A 156 -3.64 15.72 10.88
CA ASP A 156 -4.71 16.52 10.28
C ASP A 156 -4.87 16.29 8.77
N GLU A 157 -3.79 15.91 8.09
CA GLU A 157 -3.76 15.69 6.64
C GLU A 157 -4.41 14.37 6.21
N VAL A 158 -4.44 13.35 7.08
CA VAL A 158 -4.73 11.95 6.67
C VAL A 158 -5.91 11.31 7.39
N PHE A 159 -6.45 11.90 8.45
CA PHE A 159 -7.53 11.26 9.23
C PHE A 159 -8.83 11.05 8.43
N PHE A 160 -9.12 11.88 7.42
CA PHE A 160 -10.23 11.62 6.49
C PHE A 160 -9.89 10.55 5.46
N SER A 161 -8.65 10.48 4.97
CA SER A 161 -8.20 9.40 4.10
C SER A 161 -8.37 8.04 4.79
N ASP A 162 -7.95 7.95 6.06
CA ASP A 162 -8.19 6.77 6.90
C ASP A 162 -9.69 6.45 7.08
N TRP A 163 -10.53 7.47 7.26
CA TRP A 163 -11.96 7.28 7.39
C TRP A 163 -12.56 6.66 6.12
N PHE A 164 -12.21 7.18 4.94
CA PHE A 164 -12.65 6.63 3.66
C PHE A 164 -12.14 5.19 3.45
N MET A 165 -10.89 4.91 3.80
CA MET A 165 -10.32 3.56 3.73
C MET A 165 -11.10 2.56 4.62
N ARG A 166 -11.45 2.95 5.86
CA ARG A 166 -12.27 2.08 6.74
C ARG A 166 -13.69 1.89 6.24
N VAL A 167 -14.28 2.93 5.64
CA VAL A 167 -15.58 2.83 4.98
C VAL A 167 -15.53 1.82 3.83
N HIS A 168 -14.53 1.94 2.95
CA HIS A 168 -14.33 1.04 1.81
C HIS A 168 -14.03 -0.39 2.24
N ALA A 169 -13.16 -0.60 3.24
CA ALA A 169 -12.88 -1.91 3.81
C ALA A 169 -14.13 -2.58 4.41
N GLY A 170 -15.13 -1.79 4.83
CA GLY A 170 -16.44 -2.26 5.27
C GLY A 170 -17.43 -2.56 4.13
N GLY A 171 -16.98 -2.58 2.87
CA GLY A 171 -17.81 -2.85 1.69
C GLY A 171 -18.75 -1.71 1.30
N LYS A 172 -18.49 -0.49 1.81
CA LYS A 172 -19.31 0.70 1.57
C LYS A 172 -18.54 1.69 0.71
N MET A 173 -19.26 2.46 -0.11
CA MET A 173 -18.63 3.45 -0.98
C MET A 173 -19.42 4.75 -0.96
N GLY A 174 -18.94 5.75 -1.68
CA GLY A 174 -19.68 6.98 -1.91
C GLY A 174 -19.85 7.28 -3.38
N VAL A 175 -20.45 8.43 -3.65
CA VAL A 175 -20.50 9.00 -4.99
C VAL A 175 -20.12 10.48 -4.98
N LEU A 176 -19.68 11.01 -6.11
CA LEU A 176 -19.44 12.44 -6.32
C LEU A 176 -20.28 12.93 -7.50
N CYS A 177 -21.11 13.94 -7.26
CA CYS A 177 -21.99 14.52 -8.27
C CYS A 177 -21.35 15.79 -8.88
N PRO A 178 -20.85 15.74 -10.12
CA PRO A 178 -20.11 16.85 -10.74
C PRO A 178 -21.00 18.06 -11.12
N ASP A 179 -22.32 17.87 -11.17
CA ASP A 179 -23.34 18.91 -11.39
C ASP A 179 -23.56 19.80 -10.15
N VAL A 180 -23.13 19.34 -8.97
CA VAL A 180 -23.14 20.13 -7.73
C VAL A 180 -21.76 20.74 -7.51
N LEU A 181 -21.71 22.01 -7.09
CA LEU A 181 -20.46 22.74 -6.93
C LEU A 181 -20.35 23.43 -5.56
N PHE A 182 -19.24 23.18 -4.87
CA PHE A 182 -18.80 23.96 -3.71
C PHE A 182 -17.63 24.88 -4.05
N PHE A 183 -17.64 26.09 -3.51
CA PHE A 183 -16.51 27.00 -3.58
C PHE A 183 -15.64 26.75 -2.36
N THR A 184 -14.37 26.44 -2.59
CA THR A 184 -13.43 26.05 -1.53
C THR A 184 -12.18 26.91 -1.56
N SER A 185 -11.56 27.13 -0.40
CA SER A 185 -10.22 27.68 -0.36
C SER A 185 -9.22 26.66 -0.92
N GLU A 186 -8.23 27.14 -1.67
CA GLU A 186 -7.15 26.28 -2.15
C GLU A 186 -6.21 26.00 -0.97
N SER A 187 -6.00 24.73 -0.64
CA SER A 187 -4.91 24.38 0.28
C SER A 187 -3.60 24.57 -0.46
N HIS A 188 -2.85 25.62 -0.13
CA HIS A 188 -1.50 25.85 -0.67
C HIS A 188 -0.53 24.69 -0.35
N ASN A 189 -0.87 23.86 0.64
CA ASN A 189 -0.15 22.64 0.94
C ASN A 189 -0.86 21.43 0.32
N ASN A 190 -0.21 20.80 -0.65
CA ASN A 190 -0.63 19.49 -1.16
C ASN A 190 -0.34 18.42 -0.07
N PRO A 191 -1.38 17.81 0.56
CA PRO A 191 -1.18 16.83 1.62
C PRO A 191 -0.52 15.54 1.12
N TRP A 192 -0.51 15.29 -0.19
CA TRP A 192 0.14 14.14 -0.80
C TRP A 192 1.67 14.24 -0.76
N LYS A 193 2.24 15.46 -0.64
CA LYS A 193 3.70 15.68 -0.76
C LYS A 193 4.50 15.31 0.49
N LYS A 194 3.92 15.42 1.69
CA LYS A 194 4.66 15.21 2.94
C LYS A 194 4.61 13.74 3.33
N SER A 195 5.74 13.08 3.55
CA SER A 195 5.75 11.66 3.94
C SER A 195 5.28 11.43 5.39
N ASP A 196 5.61 12.32 6.34
CA ASP A 196 5.36 12.09 7.77
C ASP A 196 3.89 11.78 8.13
N PRO A 197 2.87 12.49 7.58
CA PRO A 197 1.49 12.13 7.82
C PRO A 197 1.15 10.73 7.30
N TRP A 198 1.67 10.37 6.12
CA TRP A 198 1.43 9.06 5.49
C TRP A 198 2.15 7.92 6.21
N ALA A 199 3.25 8.18 6.91
CA ALA A 199 3.89 7.19 7.78
C ALA A 199 2.93 6.67 8.86
N THR A 200 2.04 7.53 9.39
CA THR A 200 1.03 7.08 10.37
C THR A 200 -0.04 6.17 9.76
N ILE A 201 -0.38 6.38 8.49
CA ILE A 201 -1.25 5.48 7.71
C ILE A 201 -0.52 4.16 7.45
N ALA A 202 0.76 4.22 7.06
CA ALA A 202 1.58 3.05 6.81
C ALA A 202 1.67 2.15 8.04
N ILE A 203 1.95 2.73 9.22
CA ILE A 203 1.96 1.99 10.49
C ILE A 203 0.59 1.38 10.81
N LYS A 204 -0.48 2.17 10.65
CA LYS A 204 -1.84 1.72 11.03
C LYS A 204 -2.33 0.57 10.17
N TRP A 205 -2.05 0.60 8.87
CA TRP A 205 -2.56 -0.36 7.89
C TRP A 205 -1.55 -1.43 7.49
N GLY A 206 -0.34 -1.40 8.07
CA GLY A 206 0.76 -2.27 7.71
C GLY A 206 1.11 -2.13 6.23
N LEU A 207 1.58 -0.94 5.83
CA LEU A 207 1.90 -0.64 4.43
C LEU A 207 3.36 -0.25 4.27
N THR A 208 3.95 -0.67 3.16
CA THR A 208 5.30 -0.28 2.73
C THR A 208 5.26 0.68 1.56
N ASP A 209 4.17 0.68 0.80
CA ASP A 209 4.05 1.47 -0.42
C ASP A 209 2.72 2.23 -0.41
N ILE A 210 2.78 3.54 -0.64
CA ILE A 210 1.59 4.39 -0.75
C ILE A 210 1.72 5.22 -2.02
N HIS A 211 0.90 4.90 -3.02
CA HIS A 211 0.78 5.61 -4.28
C HIS A 211 -0.44 6.53 -4.22
N LEU A 212 -0.22 7.82 -4.45
CA LEU A 212 -1.19 8.89 -4.31
C LEU A 212 -1.41 9.57 -5.68
N PRO A 213 -2.44 10.44 -5.79
CA PRO A 213 -2.62 11.27 -6.97
C PRO A 213 -1.37 12.12 -7.28
N ASP A 214 -1.31 12.65 -8.51
CA ASP A 214 -0.17 13.45 -9.02
C ASP A 214 1.18 12.71 -9.04
N HIS A 215 1.16 11.37 -9.21
CA HIS A 215 2.36 10.52 -9.21
C HIS A 215 3.19 10.59 -7.92
N MET A 216 2.55 10.92 -6.80
CA MET A 216 3.21 10.96 -5.51
C MET A 216 3.33 9.55 -4.93
N GLU A 217 4.53 9.18 -4.52
CA GLU A 217 4.81 7.85 -3.95
C GLU A 217 5.54 8.02 -2.61
N HIS A 218 5.09 7.29 -1.59
CA HIS A 218 5.81 7.14 -0.32
C HIS A 218 6.17 5.68 -0.13
N HIS A 219 7.45 5.44 0.16
CA HIS A 219 7.97 4.12 0.46
C HIS A 219 8.49 4.09 1.90
N PHE A 220 8.15 3.03 2.63
CA PHE A 220 8.49 2.85 4.03
C PHE A 220 9.24 1.53 4.21
N SER A 221 10.34 1.58 4.96
CA SER A 221 11.04 0.37 5.39
C SER A 221 10.16 -0.48 6.31
N CYS A 222 10.46 -1.78 6.45
CA CYS A 222 9.72 -2.64 7.38
C CYS A 222 9.75 -2.08 8.81
N LEU A 223 10.88 -1.47 9.22
CA LEU A 223 11.01 -0.83 10.53
C LEU A 223 10.05 0.37 10.68
N ALA A 224 9.99 1.25 9.68
CA ALA A 224 9.11 2.41 9.69
C ALA A 224 7.63 2.00 9.69
N ALA A 225 7.28 0.96 8.93
CA ALA A 225 5.94 0.39 8.86
C ALA A 225 5.59 -0.54 10.03
N ARG A 226 6.55 -0.86 10.91
CA ARG A 226 6.44 -1.84 12.02
C ARG A 226 6.01 -3.24 11.57
N ILE A 227 6.57 -3.68 10.44
CA ILE A 227 6.36 -5.02 9.89
C ILE A 227 7.49 -5.94 10.33
N ASP A 228 7.11 -7.07 10.93
CA ASP A 228 8.02 -8.19 11.21
C ASP A 228 7.91 -9.23 10.10
N CYS A 229 8.91 -9.30 9.21
CA CYS A 229 8.96 -10.23 8.09
C CYS A 229 8.82 -11.70 8.52
N ALA A 230 9.36 -12.08 9.68
CA ALA A 230 9.30 -13.47 10.17
C ALA A 230 7.86 -13.87 10.57
N SER A 231 7.04 -12.91 11.02
CA SER A 231 5.67 -13.19 11.44
C SER A 231 4.73 -13.48 10.27
N LEU A 232 4.95 -12.86 9.10
CA LEU A 232 4.01 -12.89 7.97
C LEU A 232 3.75 -14.30 7.45
N LYS A 233 4.81 -15.12 7.35
CA LYS A 233 4.73 -16.51 6.89
C LYS A 233 3.81 -17.36 7.76
N ARG A 234 3.88 -17.18 9.08
CA ARG A 234 3.02 -17.90 10.05
C ARG A 234 1.54 -17.57 9.89
N HIS A 235 1.21 -16.48 9.21
CA HIS A 235 -0.15 -16.05 8.94
C HIS A 235 -0.61 -16.27 7.50
N HIS A 236 0.21 -16.94 6.66
CA HIS A 236 -0.04 -17.12 5.23
C HIS A 236 -0.24 -15.79 4.49
N LEU A 237 0.52 -14.79 4.88
CA LEU A 237 0.60 -13.49 4.22
C LEU A 237 1.78 -13.44 3.27
N ALA A 238 1.59 -12.75 2.15
CA ALA A 238 2.68 -12.33 1.29
C ALA A 238 3.71 -11.48 2.07
N ALA A 239 4.93 -11.44 1.59
CA ALA A 239 6.00 -10.59 2.04
C ALA A 239 5.89 -9.25 1.30
N PRO A 240 6.01 -8.11 2.00
CA PRO A 240 6.08 -6.81 1.36
C PRO A 240 7.41 -6.58 0.65
N SER A 241 7.44 -5.53 -0.17
CA SER A 241 8.62 -5.06 -0.91
C SER A 241 9.84 -4.89 -0.01
N CYS A 242 9.66 -4.37 1.20
CA CYS A 242 10.76 -4.18 2.15
C CYS A 242 11.40 -5.49 2.63
N CYS A 243 10.62 -6.58 2.79
CA CYS A 243 11.14 -7.89 3.17
C CYS A 243 11.86 -8.55 1.98
N LEU A 244 11.29 -8.44 0.78
CA LEU A 244 11.89 -8.95 -0.46
C LEU A 244 13.19 -8.21 -0.82
N ALA A 245 13.26 -6.91 -0.55
CA ALA A 245 14.49 -6.12 -0.73
C ALA A 245 15.60 -6.58 0.23
N GLN A 246 15.26 -6.88 1.49
CA GLN A 246 16.23 -7.46 2.43
C GLN A 246 16.75 -8.82 1.97
N LEU A 247 15.85 -9.71 1.51
CA LEU A 247 16.24 -11.02 0.99
C LEU A 247 17.11 -10.91 -0.28
N GLY A 248 16.76 -9.99 -1.19
CA GLY A 248 17.56 -9.75 -2.40
C GLY A 248 18.92 -9.11 -2.11
N SER A 249 19.02 -8.25 -1.09
CA SER A 249 20.31 -7.68 -0.65
C SER A 249 21.19 -8.79 -0.09
N LEU A 250 20.63 -9.65 0.77
CA LEU A 250 21.33 -10.82 1.30
C LEU A 250 21.80 -11.76 0.19
N LEU A 251 20.96 -12.02 -0.82
CA LEU A 251 21.34 -12.81 -2.00
C LEU A 251 22.55 -12.20 -2.72
N ASN A 252 22.50 -10.89 -2.99
CA ASN A 252 23.57 -10.18 -3.67
C ASN A 252 24.88 -10.21 -2.86
N ASP A 253 24.82 -9.88 -1.58
CA ASP A 253 25.98 -9.89 -0.69
C ASP A 253 26.62 -11.27 -0.59
N MET A 254 25.80 -12.33 -0.54
CA MET A 254 26.30 -13.70 -0.50
C MET A 254 26.97 -14.13 -1.80
N ILE A 255 26.42 -13.78 -2.96
CA ILE A 255 27.06 -14.06 -4.25
C ILE A 255 28.40 -13.31 -4.35
N LEU A 256 28.42 -12.01 -4.03
CA LEU A 256 29.66 -11.23 -4.03
C LEU A 256 30.71 -11.80 -3.08
N ALA A 257 30.30 -12.26 -1.89
CA ALA A 257 31.19 -12.89 -0.93
C ALA A 257 31.78 -14.20 -1.46
N LEU A 258 30.98 -15.05 -2.10
CA LEU A 258 31.44 -16.31 -2.71
C LEU A 258 32.40 -16.04 -3.89
N GLU A 259 32.06 -15.11 -4.77
CA GLU A 259 32.91 -14.75 -5.91
C GLU A 259 34.24 -14.11 -5.48
N SER A 260 34.26 -13.38 -4.36
CA SER A 260 35.48 -12.75 -3.83
C SER A 260 36.56 -13.74 -3.40
N VAL A 261 36.16 -14.98 -3.08
CA VAL A 261 37.05 -16.10 -2.78
C VAL A 261 37.11 -17.12 -3.92
N HIS A 262 36.77 -16.68 -5.14
CA HIS A 262 36.83 -17.48 -6.37
C HIS A 262 35.96 -18.74 -6.37
N ILE A 263 34.93 -18.80 -5.52
CA ILE A 263 33.92 -19.85 -5.58
C ILE A 263 32.94 -19.52 -6.70
N LYS A 264 32.89 -20.39 -7.71
CA LYS A 264 31.88 -20.31 -8.76
C LYS A 264 30.50 -20.59 -8.16
N VAL A 265 29.57 -19.66 -8.37
CA VAL A 265 28.21 -19.69 -7.84
C VAL A 265 27.18 -19.41 -8.92
N HIS A 266 26.00 -20.02 -8.83
CA HIS A 266 24.83 -19.68 -9.65
C HIS A 266 23.52 -19.89 -8.88
N LEU A 267 22.47 -19.22 -9.30
CA LEU A 267 21.11 -19.43 -8.79
C LEU A 267 20.66 -20.87 -9.05
N THR A 268 19.97 -21.48 -8.10
CA THR A 268 19.45 -22.85 -8.25
C THR A 268 18.04 -22.98 -7.66
N ASN A 269 17.40 -24.13 -7.86
CA ASN A 269 16.10 -24.47 -7.28
C ASN A 269 15.02 -23.40 -7.54
N VAL A 270 14.11 -23.16 -6.58
CA VAL A 270 12.99 -22.21 -6.68
C VAL A 270 13.42 -20.76 -6.96
N THR A 271 14.64 -20.35 -6.58
CA THR A 271 15.13 -18.99 -6.86
C THR A 271 15.32 -18.73 -8.36
N VAL A 272 15.61 -19.77 -9.17
CA VAL A 272 15.62 -19.65 -10.64
C VAL A 272 14.21 -19.41 -11.17
N VAL A 273 13.22 -20.10 -10.60
CA VAL A 273 11.80 -19.95 -10.95
C VAL A 273 11.33 -18.53 -10.63
N ASP A 274 11.70 -17.99 -9.48
CA ASP A 274 11.41 -16.62 -9.07
C ASP A 274 11.93 -15.60 -10.09
N GLY A 275 13.20 -15.71 -10.50
CA GLY A 275 13.77 -14.82 -11.49
C GLY A 275 13.07 -14.88 -12.86
N ILE A 276 12.64 -16.06 -13.30
CA ILE A 276 11.86 -16.22 -14.55
C ILE A 276 10.48 -15.55 -14.43
N LYS A 277 9.89 -15.60 -13.23
CA LYS A 277 8.63 -14.92 -12.90
C LYS A 277 8.80 -13.41 -12.67
N GLY A 278 10.01 -12.87 -12.86
CA GLY A 278 10.30 -11.44 -12.82
C GLY A 278 10.84 -10.93 -11.48
N GLY A 279 11.19 -11.80 -10.53
CA GLY A 279 11.82 -11.42 -9.26
C GLY A 279 11.46 -12.34 -8.10
N LEU A 280 12.00 -12.05 -6.91
CA LEU A 280 11.64 -12.79 -5.69
C LEU A 280 10.14 -12.73 -5.45
N GLN A 281 9.52 -13.89 -5.26
CA GLN A 281 8.08 -13.98 -5.12
C GLN A 281 7.63 -13.63 -3.69
N PRO A 282 6.43 -13.06 -3.48
CA PRO A 282 6.00 -12.63 -2.15
C PRO A 282 5.84 -13.76 -1.11
N TRP A 283 5.89 -15.04 -1.49
CA TRP A 283 5.82 -16.15 -0.52
C TRP A 283 7.18 -16.79 -0.23
N VAL A 284 8.27 -16.33 -0.86
CA VAL A 284 9.60 -16.87 -0.58
C VAL A 284 10.22 -16.19 0.64
N ASP A 285 10.85 -17.00 1.48
CA ASP A 285 11.61 -16.57 2.66
C ASP A 285 13.08 -17.02 2.62
N ASP A 286 13.45 -17.75 1.57
CA ASP A 286 14.79 -18.20 1.32
C ASP A 286 15.19 -18.03 -0.15
N VAL A 287 16.51 -18.08 -0.36
CA VAL A 287 17.11 -18.10 -1.70
C VAL A 287 18.11 -19.24 -1.79
N HIS A 288 18.26 -19.81 -2.98
CA HIS A 288 19.03 -21.01 -3.21
C HIS A 288 20.19 -20.73 -4.17
N LEU A 289 21.39 -21.07 -3.73
CA LEU A 289 22.64 -20.92 -4.48
C LEU A 289 23.31 -22.27 -4.66
N ALA A 290 23.72 -22.62 -5.88
CA ALA A 290 24.60 -23.75 -6.12
C ALA A 290 26.05 -23.26 -6.26
N VAL A 291 26.97 -23.97 -5.63
CA VAL A 291 28.39 -23.64 -5.62
C VAL A 291 29.23 -24.84 -6.04
N THR A 292 30.27 -24.60 -6.85
CA THR A 292 31.24 -25.62 -7.27
C THR A 292 32.62 -25.33 -6.66
N ASN A 293 33.47 -26.36 -6.53
CA ASN A 293 34.80 -26.32 -5.88
C ASN A 293 34.76 -26.10 -4.35
N THR A 294 34.05 -26.97 -3.64
CA THR A 294 33.77 -26.78 -2.21
C THR A 294 34.63 -27.66 -1.31
N THR A 295 35.66 -27.09 -0.68
CA THR A 295 36.01 -27.51 0.69
C THR A 295 36.58 -26.35 1.51
N ASP A 296 37.82 -25.93 1.28
CA ASP A 296 38.53 -25.09 2.25
C ASP A 296 38.07 -23.62 2.23
N ASP A 297 37.97 -23.01 1.05
CA ASP A 297 37.56 -21.61 0.90
C ASP A 297 36.11 -21.39 1.34
N LEU A 298 35.21 -22.32 1.00
CA LEU A 298 33.81 -22.26 1.44
C LEU A 298 33.73 -22.39 2.97
N THR A 299 34.47 -23.32 3.56
CA THR A 299 34.49 -23.52 5.02
C THR A 299 35.04 -22.29 5.75
N LEU A 300 36.11 -21.68 5.22
CA LEU A 300 36.67 -20.44 5.74
C LEU A 300 35.66 -19.29 5.67
N LEU A 301 35.00 -19.10 4.51
CA LEU A 301 34.00 -18.06 4.33
C LEU A 301 32.82 -18.24 5.30
N LEU A 302 32.28 -19.45 5.41
CA LEU A 302 31.20 -19.78 6.34
C LEU A 302 31.58 -19.53 7.79
N THR A 303 32.84 -19.78 8.15
CA THR A 303 33.39 -19.51 9.50
C THR A 303 33.48 -18.00 9.75
N LEU A 304 33.89 -17.21 8.76
CA LEU A 304 33.91 -15.75 8.82
C LEU A 304 32.51 -15.14 8.91
N LEU A 305 31.54 -15.68 8.18
CA LEU A 305 30.14 -15.25 8.29
C LEU A 305 29.61 -15.50 9.71
N LYS A 306 29.89 -16.67 10.28
CA LYS A 306 29.52 -16.99 11.66
C LYS A 306 30.14 -16.02 12.67
N SER A 307 31.40 -15.64 12.51
CA SER A 307 32.05 -14.66 13.40
C SER A 307 31.50 -13.24 13.26
N ARG A 308 30.87 -12.91 12.12
CA ARG A 308 30.18 -11.65 11.87
C ARG A 308 28.69 -11.66 12.24
N GLY A 309 28.23 -12.70 12.94
CA GLY A 309 26.88 -12.77 13.49
C GLY A 309 25.83 -13.45 12.61
N PHE A 310 26.23 -14.08 11.50
CA PHE A 310 25.34 -14.95 10.74
C PHE A 310 25.18 -16.30 11.46
N THR A 311 24.00 -16.90 11.37
CA THR A 311 23.80 -18.29 11.79
C THR A 311 24.11 -19.20 10.62
N VAL A 312 25.10 -20.09 10.77
CA VAL A 312 25.48 -21.05 9.73
C VAL A 312 25.29 -22.47 10.25
N ASN A 313 24.44 -23.24 9.57
CA ASN A 313 24.14 -24.63 9.89
C ASN A 313 24.38 -25.53 8.68
N TYR A 314 25.00 -26.69 8.88
CA TYR A 314 25.13 -27.70 7.85
C TYR A 314 24.11 -28.81 8.08
N ASP A 315 23.19 -28.99 7.13
CA ASP A 315 22.30 -30.13 7.11
C ASP A 315 23.01 -31.32 6.46
N LYS A 316 23.39 -32.29 7.30
CA LYS A 316 24.07 -33.51 6.87
C LYS A 316 23.20 -34.39 5.99
N VAL A 317 21.88 -34.36 6.14
CA VAL A 317 20.96 -35.24 5.41
C VAL A 317 20.85 -34.77 3.96
N SER A 318 20.61 -33.47 3.77
CA SER A 318 20.49 -32.90 2.42
C SER A 318 21.81 -32.42 1.83
N SER A 319 22.90 -32.48 2.61
CA SER A 319 24.24 -31.98 2.26
C SER A 319 24.25 -30.51 1.85
N LYS A 320 23.55 -29.65 2.61
CA LYS A 320 23.38 -28.22 2.33
C LYS A 320 23.81 -27.35 3.49
N TYR A 321 24.23 -26.13 3.19
CA TYR A 321 24.45 -25.10 4.21
C TYR A 321 23.27 -24.14 4.24
N HIS A 322 22.82 -23.82 5.44
CA HIS A 322 21.84 -22.77 5.70
C HIS A 322 22.55 -21.61 6.37
N VAL A 323 22.55 -20.46 5.69
CA VAL A 323 23.13 -19.21 6.17
C VAL A 323 21.99 -18.24 6.42
N GLN A 324 21.70 -17.99 7.69
CA GLN A 324 20.60 -17.13 8.12
C GLN A 324 21.13 -15.76 8.58
N ALA A 325 20.48 -14.71 8.08
CA ALA A 325 20.66 -13.34 8.53
C ALA A 325 19.29 -12.72 8.78
N PHE A 326 19.10 -12.10 9.94
CA PHE A 326 17.81 -11.56 10.37
C PHE A 326 16.70 -12.64 10.32
N SER A 327 15.71 -12.46 9.45
CA SER A 327 14.57 -13.37 9.24
C SER A 327 14.67 -14.17 7.93
N HIS A 328 15.78 -14.02 7.19
CA HIS A 328 15.97 -14.56 5.84
C HIS A 328 17.04 -15.64 5.82
N ASN A 329 16.91 -16.58 4.87
CA ASN A 329 17.82 -17.71 4.75
C ASN A 329 18.43 -17.81 3.35
N VAL A 330 19.72 -18.13 3.27
CA VAL A 330 20.39 -18.53 2.04
C VAL A 330 20.75 -20.00 2.15
N VAL A 331 20.23 -20.80 1.23
CA VAL A 331 20.51 -22.23 1.14
C VAL A 331 21.58 -22.45 0.07
N ILE A 332 22.76 -22.86 0.50
CA ILE A 332 23.90 -23.16 -0.37
C ILE A 332 23.94 -24.67 -0.62
N HIS A 333 23.94 -25.04 -1.90
CA HIS A 333 23.99 -26.41 -2.41
C HIS A 333 25.39 -26.64 -3.00
N PRO A 334 26.28 -27.36 -2.29
CA PRO A 334 27.50 -27.88 -2.89
C PRO A 334 27.14 -28.79 -4.05
N CYS A 335 27.65 -28.51 -5.24
CA CYS A 335 27.38 -29.26 -6.45
C CYS A 335 28.69 -29.54 -7.19
N SER A 336 28.78 -30.72 -7.81
CA SER A 336 29.89 -31.10 -8.70
C SER A 336 29.59 -30.86 -10.18
N VAL A 337 28.35 -30.49 -10.51
CA VAL A 337 27.89 -30.36 -11.90
C VAL A 337 28.21 -28.97 -12.42
N ASP A 338 29.09 -28.90 -13.41
CA ASP A 338 29.37 -27.70 -14.19
C ASP A 338 28.27 -27.50 -15.23
N LEU A 339 27.33 -26.60 -14.94
CA LEU A 339 26.22 -26.31 -15.85
C LEU A 339 26.70 -25.65 -17.16
N GLU A 340 27.92 -25.12 -17.25
CA GLU A 340 28.44 -24.55 -18.51
C GLU A 340 28.82 -25.62 -19.54
N SER A 341 28.91 -26.89 -19.13
CA SER A 341 29.28 -28.00 -20.01
C SER A 341 28.31 -28.21 -21.18
N ASP A 342 27.03 -27.88 -20.99
CA ASP A 342 25.95 -27.99 -21.97
C ASP A 342 25.91 -26.81 -22.97
N LEU A 343 26.72 -25.77 -22.76
CA LEU A 343 26.79 -24.64 -23.68
C LEU A 343 27.60 -24.99 -24.95
N PRO A 344 27.26 -24.39 -26.10
CA PRO A 344 28.09 -24.47 -27.31
C PRO A 344 29.55 -24.09 -27.01
N PRO A 345 30.55 -24.70 -27.67
CA PRO A 345 31.97 -24.43 -27.39
C PRO A 345 32.36 -22.96 -27.38
N THR A 346 31.73 -22.13 -28.23
CA THR A 346 31.97 -20.68 -28.33
C THR A 346 31.39 -19.87 -27.18
N LEU A 347 30.53 -20.46 -26.36
CA LEU A 347 29.86 -19.83 -25.22
C LEU A 347 30.29 -20.44 -23.87
N LYS A 348 31.19 -21.42 -23.87
CA LYS A 348 31.79 -21.96 -22.64
C LYS A 348 32.61 -20.87 -21.94
N GLY A 349 32.49 -20.75 -20.62
CA GLY A 349 33.11 -19.68 -19.83
C GLY A 349 32.33 -18.37 -19.79
N VAL A 350 31.16 -18.30 -20.46
CA VAL A 350 30.23 -17.16 -20.37
C VAL A 350 28.96 -17.61 -19.66
N ALA A 351 28.86 -17.28 -18.37
CA ALA A 351 27.70 -17.64 -17.57
C ALA A 351 26.41 -16.98 -18.10
N THR A 352 25.33 -17.76 -18.20
CA THR A 352 23.98 -17.20 -18.38
C THR A 352 23.64 -16.34 -17.17
N ARG A 353 23.03 -15.17 -17.40
CA ARG A 353 22.62 -14.24 -16.33
C ARG A 353 21.11 -14.11 -16.28
N LEU A 354 20.54 -14.21 -15.09
CA LEU A 354 19.11 -14.01 -14.81
C LEU A 354 18.93 -12.73 -13.99
N THR A 355 17.96 -11.91 -14.36
CA THR A 355 17.68 -10.65 -13.64
C THR A 355 16.64 -10.90 -12.55
N ILE A 356 16.96 -10.50 -11.31
CA ILE A 356 16.02 -10.46 -10.19
C ILE A 356 16.00 -9.02 -9.67
N GLY A 357 14.86 -8.35 -9.79
CA GLY A 357 14.76 -6.92 -9.49
C GLY A 357 15.60 -6.08 -10.45
N SER A 358 16.65 -5.44 -9.95
CA SER A 358 17.58 -4.63 -10.74
C SER A 358 18.98 -5.24 -10.88
N THR A 359 19.20 -6.43 -10.34
CA THR A 359 20.51 -7.10 -10.31
C THR A 359 20.48 -8.36 -11.16
N THR A 360 21.59 -8.61 -11.86
CA THR A 360 21.77 -9.81 -12.68
C THR A 360 22.67 -10.81 -11.97
N PHE A 361 22.22 -12.05 -11.86
CA PHE A 361 22.91 -13.12 -11.15
C PHE A 361 23.28 -14.26 -12.12
N PRO A 362 24.41 -14.96 -11.90
CA PRO A 362 24.71 -16.16 -12.66
C PRO A 362 23.61 -17.22 -12.46
N ALA A 363 23.22 -17.91 -13.53
CA ALA A 363 22.12 -18.86 -13.53
C ALA A 363 22.41 -20.05 -14.46
N PRO A 364 21.61 -21.13 -14.42
CA PRO A 364 21.73 -22.23 -15.37
C PRO A 364 21.67 -21.76 -16.83
N PRO A 365 22.30 -22.48 -17.79
CA PRO A 365 22.34 -22.11 -19.20
C PRO A 365 20.99 -21.76 -19.81
N ASN A 366 19.96 -22.56 -19.46
CA ASN A 366 18.58 -22.35 -19.85
C ASN A 366 17.70 -22.34 -18.59
N PRO A 367 17.52 -21.18 -17.94
CA PRO A 367 16.73 -21.05 -16.72
C PRO A 367 15.29 -21.55 -16.91
N GLY A 368 14.68 -21.28 -18.07
CA GLY A 368 13.31 -21.70 -18.38
C GLY A 368 13.15 -23.23 -18.42
N LEU A 369 14.07 -23.92 -19.10
CA LEU A 369 14.10 -25.37 -19.12
C LEU A 369 14.40 -25.95 -17.74
N TYR A 370 15.35 -25.35 -17.01
CA TYR A 370 15.68 -25.72 -15.64
C TYR A 370 14.44 -25.66 -14.72
N ALA A 371 13.72 -24.54 -14.73
CA ALA A 371 12.50 -24.36 -13.94
C ALA A 371 11.39 -25.35 -14.31
N ARG A 372 11.21 -25.64 -15.61
CA ARG A 372 10.27 -26.66 -16.08
C ARG A 372 10.69 -28.07 -15.63
N GLY A 373 11.98 -28.38 -15.64
CA GLY A 373 12.50 -29.66 -15.15
C GLY A 373 12.29 -29.83 -13.65
N LEU A 374 12.43 -28.74 -12.88
CA LEU A 374 12.26 -28.73 -11.44
C LEU A 374 10.79 -28.90 -11.01
N LEU A 375 9.88 -28.12 -11.60
CA LEU A 375 8.49 -28.02 -11.13
C LEU A 375 7.45 -28.70 -12.05
N GLY A 376 7.85 -29.14 -13.25
CA GLY A 376 6.94 -29.74 -14.23
C GLY A 376 6.04 -28.73 -14.97
N PRO A 377 4.99 -29.23 -15.64
CA PRO A 377 3.98 -28.37 -16.28
C PRO A 377 3.32 -27.42 -15.27
N GLY A 378 3.21 -26.13 -15.62
CA GLY A 378 2.67 -25.12 -14.72
C GLY A 378 3.70 -24.48 -13.77
N SER A 379 5.00 -24.64 -14.04
CA SER A 379 6.10 -24.02 -13.29
C SER A 379 6.01 -22.48 -13.15
N LEU A 380 5.21 -21.82 -13.99
CA LEU A 380 4.95 -20.38 -13.93
C LEU A 380 3.76 -19.99 -13.05
N LEU A 381 2.95 -20.95 -12.59
CA LEU A 381 1.80 -20.67 -11.72
C LEU A 381 2.24 -20.29 -10.30
N HIS A 382 1.51 -19.39 -9.67
CA HIS A 382 1.73 -18.85 -8.33
C HIS A 382 0.98 -19.64 -7.27
N ARG A 383 1.36 -20.91 -7.13
CA ARG A 383 0.80 -21.79 -6.12
C ARG A 383 1.84 -22.83 -5.70
N PRO A 384 1.71 -23.39 -4.49
CA PRO A 384 2.46 -24.59 -4.13
C PRO A 384 2.22 -25.71 -5.16
N LEU A 385 3.19 -26.58 -5.35
CA LEU A 385 3.10 -27.68 -6.33
C LEU A 385 1.87 -28.53 -6.07
N GLY A 386 0.88 -28.47 -6.96
CA GLY A 386 -0.33 -29.30 -6.91
C GLY A 386 -1.38 -28.90 -5.88
N GLU A 387 -1.19 -27.80 -5.15
CA GLU A 387 -2.09 -27.38 -4.07
C GLU A 387 -2.53 -25.91 -4.24
N ASP A 388 -3.65 -25.56 -3.63
CA ASP A 388 -4.05 -24.17 -3.45
C ASP A 388 -3.36 -23.57 -2.22
N TRP A 389 -3.24 -22.25 -2.15
CA TRP A 389 -2.75 -21.58 -0.95
C TRP A 389 -3.65 -21.92 0.25
N PRO A 390 -3.06 -22.20 1.43
CA PRO A 390 -3.83 -22.38 2.65
C PRO A 390 -4.64 -21.12 2.96
N GLN A 391 -5.75 -21.31 3.69
CA GLN A 391 -6.55 -20.18 4.13
C GLN A 391 -5.74 -19.25 5.03
N CYS A 392 -5.84 -17.96 4.74
CA CYS A 392 -5.21 -16.91 5.51
C CYS A 392 -5.68 -16.92 6.97
N HIS A 393 -4.74 -16.88 7.92
CA HIS A 393 -5.07 -16.82 9.35
C HIS A 393 -5.65 -15.47 9.78
N VAL A 394 -5.57 -14.45 8.91
CA VAL A 394 -6.16 -13.13 9.11
C VAL A 394 -7.14 -12.86 7.97
N PRO A 395 -8.38 -13.40 8.04
CA PRO A 395 -9.36 -13.25 6.97
C PRO A 395 -9.57 -11.77 6.61
N GLY A 396 -9.54 -11.47 5.31
CA GLY A 396 -9.72 -10.11 4.80
C GLY A 396 -8.47 -9.23 4.82
N HIS A 397 -7.29 -9.74 5.23
CA HIS A 397 -6.05 -9.00 5.08
C HIS A 397 -5.70 -8.80 3.60
N HIS A 398 -5.21 -7.62 3.24
CA HIS A 398 -4.89 -7.21 1.86
C HIS A 398 -3.71 -7.95 1.21
N ALA A 399 -3.06 -8.82 1.99
CA ALA A 399 -1.87 -9.56 1.59
C ALA A 399 -2.02 -11.08 1.76
N CYS A 400 -3.23 -11.58 1.98
CA CYS A 400 -3.48 -13.02 2.06
C CYS A 400 -3.06 -13.72 0.76
N LEU A 401 -2.24 -14.77 0.85
CA LEU A 401 -1.70 -15.47 -0.32
C LEU A 401 -2.80 -16.10 -1.17
N ASN A 402 -3.87 -16.61 -0.55
CA ASN A 402 -5.02 -17.20 -1.23
C ASN A 402 -5.91 -16.17 -1.97
N HIS A 403 -5.62 -14.87 -1.89
CA HIS A 403 -6.28 -13.83 -2.68
C HIS A 403 -5.45 -13.39 -3.88
N LEU A 404 -4.21 -13.87 -4.02
CA LEU A 404 -3.34 -13.51 -5.14
C LEU A 404 -3.75 -14.27 -6.40
N PRO A 405 -3.56 -13.66 -7.59
CA PRO A 405 -3.84 -14.35 -8.84
C PRO A 405 -2.88 -15.54 -9.00
N VAL A 406 -3.43 -16.66 -9.47
CA VAL A 406 -2.69 -17.92 -9.68
C VAL A 406 -1.72 -17.83 -10.87
N ASP A 407 -1.91 -16.87 -11.77
CA ASP A 407 -1.08 -16.68 -12.96
C ASP A 407 -0.93 -15.19 -13.29
N GLY A 408 -0.05 -14.86 -14.22
CA GLY A 408 0.31 -13.49 -14.58
C GLY A 408 1.27 -12.85 -13.58
N THR A 409 1.64 -11.59 -13.78
CA THR A 409 2.62 -10.94 -12.90
C THR A 409 1.97 -10.51 -11.58
N VAL A 410 2.33 -11.16 -10.47
CA VAL A 410 1.94 -10.77 -9.09
C VAL A 410 2.76 -9.56 -8.60
N ILE A 411 3.95 -9.37 -9.18
CA ILE A 411 4.87 -8.28 -8.81
C ILE A 411 4.39 -6.95 -9.41
N ARG A 412 3.59 -6.20 -8.64
CA ARG A 412 3.48 -4.73 -8.82
C ARG A 412 4.56 -3.95 -8.07
N GLN A 413 5.27 -4.61 -7.16
CA GLN A 413 6.32 -4.01 -6.36
C GLN A 413 7.62 -4.00 -7.17
N LYS A 414 7.98 -2.84 -7.74
CA LYS A 414 9.35 -2.64 -8.20
C LYS A 414 10.26 -2.83 -6.98
N ILE A 415 10.99 -3.94 -6.90
CA ILE A 415 12.15 -4.08 -6.02
C ILE A 415 13.16 -3.03 -6.52
N ARG A 416 13.10 -1.81 -5.96
CA ARG A 416 13.99 -0.72 -6.35
C ARG A 416 15.36 -0.97 -5.71
N SER A 417 16.40 -0.95 -6.55
CA SER A 417 17.83 -0.99 -6.24
C SER A 417 18.18 -1.91 -5.08
N LEU A 418 18.48 -3.16 -5.43
CA LEU A 418 19.41 -3.99 -4.67
C LEU A 418 20.81 -3.37 -4.70
#